data_AF-A0A3D4ML11-F1
#
_entry.id   AF-A0A3D4ML11-F1
#
_cell.length_a   1.000
_cell.length_b   1.000
_cell.length_c   1.000
_cell.angle_alpha   90.00
_cell.angle_beta   90.00
_cell.angle_gamma   90.00
#
_symmetry.space_group_name_H-M   'P 1'
#
loop_
_entity.id
_entity.type
_entity.pdbx_description
1 polymer ?
#
loop_
_entity_poly.entity_id
_entity_poly.type
_entity_poly.pdbx_seq_one_letter_code
_entity_poly.pdbx_strand_id
1 'polypeptide(L)'
;MKYLVSKKENLSKIDRDGKIVETLAEALLAAKEYDTIFLYDDTYYGKYVITTSHLTIIGVTKAKITYDARNGMIVRKEDGGDGVKTYGTTGSASLTVKPSATYLRLENLIIENSYHRVLGNKGNQNVAFKTEACFGTYTNIDFISEQDTLYIDASDNYFDNCYIEGDVDFIFGSGDAIINNSTIKMLQILDSNAYLCAPDTYASSKYGFIFANTRVISSGNNKKYLGRAWYPGGAKEMVIPRVLFYNVDFPQDVDLRVITMHEGDPLNFSYYIVNSLQAGKVINNIEAEKLNSYFDYYKAQYNNYLINRLADFILAKECLLYQKAVYIAKMNYAIKDQIIEFQNLKYKLNYLKTKEDILRSIPYNQNVDSLEDKAYKATEPNLKEIEETKTILSMTEEYIETSDDINHDALEFTMRNIILSLHPYVLESSNDETLKQYNTYLEAFINEDLDELLKAKYEDLPKCSDIKLINKHIDDIKEEINKIKNEFPFEYIKNGQIDFEKLNDDYIKKIINLKADIAKVEFRLEERAPISGLES
;
A
#
# COMPACT_ATOMS: atom_id res chain seq x y z
N MET A 1 0.68 -1.20 -5.35
CA MET A 1 0.47 0.26 -5.52
C MET A 1 0.31 0.57 -7.00
N LYS A 2 -0.82 1.14 -7.45
CA LYS A 2 -1.04 1.45 -8.88
C LYS A 2 -1.52 2.88 -9.18
N TYR A 3 -2.01 3.63 -8.20
CA TYR A 3 -2.39 5.04 -8.39
C TYR A 3 -1.95 5.90 -7.21
N LEU A 4 -1.63 7.16 -7.52
CA LEU A 4 -1.22 8.17 -6.55
C LEU A 4 -1.81 9.51 -6.99
N VAL A 5 -2.62 10.15 -6.14
CA VAL A 5 -3.41 11.33 -6.55
C VAL A 5 -2.86 12.60 -5.89
N SER A 6 -2.48 13.61 -6.68
CA SER A 6 -1.91 14.87 -6.17
C SER A 6 -2.22 16.06 -7.08
N LYS A 7 -2.36 17.26 -6.51
CA LYS A 7 -2.50 18.50 -7.28
C LYS A 7 -1.16 18.90 -7.93
N LYS A 8 -1.25 19.45 -9.14
CA LYS A 8 -0.13 19.74 -10.05
C LYS A 8 1.03 20.55 -9.45
N GLU A 9 0.72 21.43 -8.50
CA GLU A 9 1.70 22.33 -7.84
C GLU A 9 2.55 21.61 -6.78
N ASN A 10 2.08 20.47 -6.25
CA ASN A 10 2.81 19.66 -5.26
C ASN A 10 3.72 18.58 -5.88
N LEU A 11 3.80 18.49 -7.22
CA LEU A 11 4.47 17.40 -7.95
C LEU A 11 6.01 17.46 -7.98
N SER A 12 6.66 18.39 -7.25
CA SER A 12 8.09 18.70 -7.43
C SER A 12 9.08 17.60 -7.02
N LYS A 13 8.63 16.48 -6.43
CA LYS A 13 9.46 15.32 -6.04
C LYS A 13 8.69 13.96 -6.06
N ILE A 14 8.06 13.56 -7.17
CA ILE A 14 7.34 12.28 -7.23
C ILE A 14 7.46 11.56 -8.59
N ASP A 15 7.87 10.30 -8.52
CA ASP A 15 7.79 9.15 -9.45
C ASP A 15 8.30 7.96 -8.56
N ARG A 16 8.13 6.65 -8.74
CA ARG A 16 7.23 5.74 -9.50
C ARG A 16 6.55 4.85 -8.44
N ASP A 17 5.61 3.94 -8.68
CA ASP A 17 5.10 3.32 -9.91
C ASP A 17 3.57 3.39 -10.00
N GLY A 18 2.95 4.16 -9.10
CA GLY A 18 1.55 4.52 -9.24
C GLY A 18 1.40 5.49 -10.41
N LYS A 19 0.44 5.23 -11.32
CA LYS A 19 0.02 6.22 -12.31
C LYS A 19 -0.42 7.47 -11.56
N ILE A 20 0.38 8.52 -11.63
CA ILE A 20 0.03 9.82 -11.06
C ILE A 20 -1.13 10.36 -11.89
N VAL A 21 -2.23 10.68 -11.22
CA VAL A 21 -3.44 11.25 -11.81
C VAL A 21 -3.81 12.53 -11.07
N GLU A 22 -4.35 13.50 -11.79
CA GLU A 22 -4.63 14.83 -11.24
C GLU A 22 -5.92 14.81 -10.39
N THR A 23 -6.75 13.76 -10.54
CA THR A 23 -8.00 13.60 -9.79
C THR A 23 -8.24 12.18 -9.28
N LEU A 24 -8.97 12.08 -8.15
CA LEU A 24 -9.46 10.81 -7.62
C LEU A 24 -10.46 10.13 -8.58
N ALA A 25 -11.16 10.89 -9.42
CA ALA A 25 -12.08 10.34 -10.42
C ALA A 25 -11.32 9.53 -11.50
N GLU A 26 -10.16 10.02 -11.96
CA GLU A 26 -9.30 9.28 -12.90
C GLU A 26 -8.66 8.04 -12.29
N ALA A 27 -8.35 8.06 -10.98
CA ALA A 27 -7.87 6.87 -10.26
C ALA A 27 -8.97 5.80 -10.21
N LEU A 28 -10.17 6.17 -9.75
CA LEU A 28 -11.29 5.24 -9.60
C LEU A 28 -11.77 4.67 -10.95
N LEU A 29 -11.72 5.46 -12.03
CA LEU A 29 -12.09 5.01 -13.37
C LEU A 29 -11.06 4.02 -13.99
N ALA A 30 -9.80 4.11 -13.58
CA ALA A 30 -8.72 3.25 -14.09
C ALA A 30 -8.46 2.01 -13.20
N ALA A 31 -8.91 2.04 -11.95
CA ALA A 31 -8.61 1.00 -10.96
C ALA A 31 -9.32 -0.34 -11.22
N LYS A 32 -8.51 -1.40 -11.21
CA LYS A 32 -8.90 -2.81 -11.30
C LYS A 32 -8.96 -3.42 -9.90
N GLU A 33 -9.45 -4.66 -9.82
CA GLU A 33 -9.47 -5.40 -8.56
C GLU A 33 -8.04 -5.60 -8.02
N TYR A 34 -7.90 -5.63 -6.69
CA TYR A 34 -6.61 -5.70 -5.97
C TYR A 34 -5.68 -4.49 -6.17
N ASP A 35 -6.14 -3.41 -6.79
CA ASP A 35 -5.36 -2.18 -6.91
C ASP A 35 -5.27 -1.41 -5.58
N THR A 36 -4.17 -0.67 -5.41
CA THR A 36 -3.99 0.29 -4.31
C THR A 36 -3.93 1.71 -4.88
N ILE A 37 -4.86 2.56 -4.43
CA ILE A 37 -4.85 4.01 -4.65
C ILE A 37 -4.33 4.69 -3.38
N PHE A 38 -3.30 5.53 -3.51
CA PHE A 38 -2.82 6.37 -2.42
C PHE A 38 -3.25 7.82 -2.63
N LEU A 39 -3.73 8.46 -1.57
CA LEU A 39 -4.15 9.86 -1.57
C LEU A 39 -3.19 10.68 -0.70
N TYR A 40 -2.62 11.73 -1.26
CA TYR A 40 -1.81 12.69 -0.50
C TYR A 40 -2.68 13.52 0.48
N ASP A 41 -2.01 14.22 1.39
CA ASP A 41 -2.64 15.13 2.34
C ASP A 41 -3.19 16.38 1.61
N ASP A 42 -4.41 16.27 1.12
CA ASP A 42 -5.10 17.31 0.37
C ASP A 42 -6.63 17.13 0.46
N THR A 43 -7.37 18.18 0.07
CA THR A 43 -8.83 18.13 -0.09
C THR A 43 -9.21 17.83 -1.54
N TYR A 44 -9.82 16.66 -1.72
CA TYR A 44 -10.45 16.15 -2.93
C TYR A 44 -11.93 16.53 -2.91
N TYR A 45 -12.25 17.72 -3.41
CA TYR A 45 -13.63 18.21 -3.51
C TYR A 45 -14.32 17.63 -4.75
N GLY A 46 -15.35 16.82 -4.55
CA GLY A 46 -16.10 16.16 -5.62
C GLY A 46 -17.00 15.04 -5.11
N LYS A 47 -17.93 14.60 -5.97
CA LYS A 47 -18.74 13.39 -5.73
C LYS A 47 -18.05 12.20 -6.37
N TYR A 48 -17.69 11.20 -5.58
CA TYR A 48 -16.94 10.03 -6.03
C TYR A 48 -17.73 8.74 -5.85
N VAL A 49 -17.54 7.80 -6.77
CA VAL A 49 -18.25 6.51 -6.80
C VAL A 49 -17.23 5.40 -7.00
N ILE A 50 -17.27 4.38 -6.15
CA ILE A 50 -16.42 3.20 -6.23
C ILE A 50 -17.25 2.02 -6.74
N THR A 51 -16.80 1.39 -7.82
CA THR A 51 -17.48 0.26 -8.49
C THR A 51 -16.66 -1.03 -8.56
N THR A 52 -15.40 -1.00 -8.13
CA THR A 52 -14.42 -2.08 -8.27
C THR A 52 -14.25 -2.85 -6.95
N SER A 53 -14.36 -4.18 -6.99
CA SER A 53 -14.15 -5.05 -5.81
C SER A 53 -12.66 -5.19 -5.46
N HIS A 54 -12.37 -5.59 -4.21
CA HIS A 54 -11.00 -5.79 -3.70
C HIS A 54 -10.08 -4.55 -3.84
N LEU A 55 -10.66 -3.37 -4.02
CA LEU A 55 -9.91 -2.12 -4.13
C LEU A 55 -9.43 -1.66 -2.75
N THR A 56 -8.21 -1.16 -2.65
CA THR A 56 -7.69 -0.53 -1.44
C THR A 56 -7.40 0.96 -1.69
N ILE A 57 -7.89 1.84 -0.81
CA ILE A 57 -7.60 3.29 -0.86
C ILE A 57 -7.04 3.74 0.49
N ILE A 58 -5.86 4.35 0.48
CA ILE A 58 -5.14 4.75 1.70
C ILE A 58 -4.76 6.23 1.61
N GLY A 59 -5.14 7.03 2.60
CA GLY A 59 -4.54 8.35 2.79
C GLY A 59 -3.14 8.23 3.39
N VAL A 60 -2.16 8.94 2.83
CA VAL A 60 -0.76 8.91 3.29
C VAL A 60 -0.62 9.43 4.73
N THR A 61 -1.51 10.35 5.13
CA THR A 61 -1.65 10.88 6.50
C THR A 61 -3.12 10.84 6.94
N LYS A 62 -3.97 11.75 6.41
CA LYS A 62 -5.43 11.68 6.54
C LYS A 62 -6.19 12.46 5.44
N ALA A 63 -6.00 12.01 4.20
CA ALA A 63 -6.53 12.64 2.98
C ALA A 63 -8.06 12.89 3.04
N LYS A 64 -8.51 14.07 2.60
CA LYS A 64 -9.90 14.52 2.78
C LYS A 64 -10.72 14.46 1.49
N ILE A 65 -11.75 13.63 1.45
CA ILE A 65 -12.78 13.59 0.41
C ILE A 65 -13.99 14.40 0.89
N THR A 66 -14.49 15.37 0.10
CA THR A 66 -15.64 16.21 0.52
C THR A 66 -16.51 16.69 -0.64
N TYR A 67 -17.78 16.97 -0.36
CA TYR A 67 -18.72 17.68 -1.24
C TYR A 67 -19.83 18.34 -0.41
N ASP A 68 -20.59 19.28 -0.96
CA ASP A 68 -21.59 20.09 -0.23
C ASP A 68 -23.04 19.89 -0.71
N ALA A 69 -23.36 18.67 -1.17
CA ALA A 69 -24.71 18.33 -1.62
C ALA A 69 -25.65 17.97 -0.46
N ARG A 70 -26.90 18.42 -0.56
CA ARG A 70 -28.03 17.94 0.25
C ARG A 70 -29.14 17.33 -0.61
N ASN A 71 -29.94 16.46 -0.01
CA ASN A 71 -31.10 15.79 -0.63
C ASN A 71 -31.97 16.72 -1.51
N GLY A 72 -32.43 17.84 -0.95
CA GLY A 72 -33.34 18.77 -1.62
C GLY A 72 -32.68 19.85 -2.48
N MET A 73 -31.38 19.75 -2.77
CA MET A 73 -30.69 20.63 -3.72
C MET A 73 -30.97 20.17 -5.16
N ILE A 74 -31.26 21.13 -6.03
CA ILE A 74 -31.66 20.89 -7.42
C ILE A 74 -30.46 20.52 -8.28
N VAL A 75 -30.65 19.51 -9.13
CA VAL A 75 -29.71 19.08 -10.17
C VAL A 75 -30.45 19.16 -11.51
N ARG A 76 -29.83 19.79 -12.51
CA ARG A 76 -30.34 19.75 -13.89
C ARG A 76 -30.13 18.35 -14.47
N LYS A 77 -31.08 17.87 -15.26
CA LYS A 77 -30.91 16.61 -15.99
C LYS A 77 -29.81 16.74 -17.04
N GLU A 78 -29.06 15.66 -17.22
CA GLU A 78 -28.05 15.51 -18.28
C GLU A 78 -28.70 15.32 -19.67
N ASP A 79 -29.97 14.91 -19.72
CA ASP A 79 -30.76 14.73 -20.96
C ASP A 79 -31.18 16.05 -21.63
N GLY A 80 -30.88 17.21 -21.04
CA GLY A 80 -31.26 18.54 -21.53
C GLY A 80 -32.74 18.90 -21.36
N GLY A 81 -33.53 18.03 -20.72
CA GLY A 81 -34.95 18.24 -20.46
C GLY A 81 -35.25 19.30 -19.38
N ASP A 82 -36.49 19.77 -19.39
CA ASP A 82 -37.06 20.75 -18.45
C ASP A 82 -37.28 20.23 -17.03
N GLY A 83 -37.27 18.91 -16.84
CA GLY A 83 -37.53 18.24 -15.57
C GLY A 83 -36.51 18.58 -14.47
N VAL A 84 -36.97 19.25 -13.41
CA VAL A 84 -36.20 19.47 -12.19
C VAL A 84 -36.07 18.16 -11.40
N LYS A 85 -34.84 17.72 -11.11
CA LYS A 85 -34.54 16.64 -10.15
C LYS A 85 -33.83 17.24 -8.93
N THR A 86 -33.85 16.54 -7.79
CA THR A 86 -32.94 16.82 -6.67
C THR A 86 -31.95 15.66 -6.49
N TYR A 87 -30.91 15.84 -5.67
CA TYR A 87 -29.97 14.75 -5.38
C TYR A 87 -30.65 13.54 -4.71
N GLY A 88 -31.58 13.75 -3.78
CA GLY A 88 -32.07 12.70 -2.88
C GLY A 88 -31.04 12.39 -1.78
N THR A 89 -31.43 11.70 -0.70
CA THR A 89 -30.48 11.30 0.37
C THR A 89 -29.33 10.47 -0.21
N THR A 90 -29.61 9.39 -0.94
CA THR A 90 -28.59 8.57 -1.63
C THR A 90 -27.69 9.39 -2.55
N GLY A 91 -28.21 10.40 -3.24
CA GLY A 91 -27.42 11.24 -4.13
C GLY A 91 -26.66 12.37 -3.43
N SER A 92 -26.91 12.65 -2.15
CA SER A 92 -26.15 13.66 -1.40
C SER A 92 -24.74 13.21 -1.03
N ALA A 93 -24.52 11.89 -0.89
CA ALA A 93 -23.25 11.23 -0.55
C ALA A 93 -22.01 11.80 -1.28
N SER A 94 -20.99 12.23 -0.53
CA SER A 94 -19.70 12.68 -1.09
C SER A 94 -18.91 11.51 -1.68
N LEU A 95 -18.87 10.37 -0.98
CA LEU A 95 -18.33 9.10 -1.48
C LEU A 95 -19.42 8.01 -1.42
N THR A 96 -19.60 7.27 -2.51
CA THR A 96 -20.53 6.13 -2.60
C THR A 96 -19.82 4.86 -3.07
N VAL A 97 -19.93 3.78 -2.30
CA VAL A 97 -19.51 2.43 -2.73
C VAL A 97 -20.71 1.71 -3.33
N LYS A 98 -20.57 1.13 -4.52
CA LYS A 98 -21.63 0.40 -5.23
C LYS A 98 -21.61 -1.10 -4.95
N PRO A 99 -22.73 -1.84 -5.13
CA PRO A 99 -22.82 -3.27 -4.81
C PRO A 99 -21.79 -4.17 -5.52
N SER A 100 -21.19 -3.69 -6.61
CA SER A 100 -20.12 -4.37 -7.36
C SER A 100 -18.71 -4.18 -6.77
N ALA A 101 -18.58 -3.47 -5.64
CA ALA A 101 -17.32 -3.14 -4.98
C ALA A 101 -17.23 -3.80 -3.59
N THR A 102 -17.33 -5.13 -3.54
CA THR A 102 -17.19 -5.90 -2.29
C THR A 102 -15.72 -6.02 -1.88
N TYR A 103 -15.48 -6.37 -0.61
CA TYR A 103 -14.12 -6.50 -0.06
C TYR A 103 -13.27 -5.23 -0.19
N LEU A 104 -13.91 -4.06 -0.20
CA LEU A 104 -13.26 -2.76 -0.24
C LEU A 104 -12.48 -2.51 1.06
N ARG A 105 -11.28 -1.92 0.96
CA ARG A 105 -10.52 -1.41 2.11
C ARG A 105 -10.31 0.11 1.95
N LEU A 106 -10.80 0.90 2.90
CA LEU A 106 -10.48 2.32 3.01
C LEU A 106 -9.73 2.57 4.33
N GLU A 107 -8.62 3.32 4.29
CA GLU A 107 -7.77 3.54 5.46
C GLU A 107 -7.21 4.98 5.50
N ASN A 108 -7.14 5.57 6.70
CA ASN A 108 -6.56 6.90 6.96
C ASN A 108 -7.19 8.03 6.11
N LEU A 109 -8.50 8.23 6.20
CA LEU A 109 -9.23 9.24 5.43
C LEU A 109 -10.04 10.20 6.31
N ILE A 110 -10.37 11.36 5.77
CA ILE A 110 -11.53 12.15 6.19
C ILE A 110 -12.56 12.04 5.05
N ILE A 111 -13.78 11.63 5.35
CA ILE A 111 -14.89 11.61 4.39
C ILE A 111 -15.99 12.52 4.93
N GLU A 112 -16.16 13.65 4.29
CA GLU A 112 -16.98 14.77 4.77
C GLU A 112 -18.13 15.08 3.80
N ASN A 113 -19.25 15.57 4.32
CA ASN A 113 -20.15 16.43 3.55
C ASN A 113 -20.14 17.83 4.17
N SER A 114 -19.64 18.80 3.42
CA SER A 114 -19.41 20.19 3.84
C SER A 114 -20.65 21.07 3.74
N TYR A 115 -21.83 20.51 3.42
CA TYR A 115 -23.08 21.26 3.47
C TYR A 115 -23.48 21.58 4.91
N HIS A 116 -23.63 22.87 5.24
CA HIS A 116 -24.18 23.32 6.52
C HIS A 116 -25.68 23.64 6.40
N ARG A 117 -26.52 23.11 7.29
CA ARG A 117 -27.98 23.27 7.19
C ARG A 117 -28.45 24.68 7.55
N VAL A 118 -28.89 25.40 6.52
CA VAL A 118 -29.54 26.71 6.66
C VAL A 118 -31.00 26.57 7.11
N LEU A 119 -31.39 27.37 8.11
CA LEU A 119 -32.77 27.44 8.62
C LEU A 119 -33.77 27.75 7.49
N GLY A 120 -34.87 27.00 7.43
CA GLY A 120 -35.92 27.14 6.41
C GLY A 120 -35.74 26.27 5.16
N ASN A 121 -34.54 25.73 4.90
CA ASN A 121 -34.36 24.73 3.83
C ASN A 121 -35.09 23.41 4.17
N LYS A 122 -35.68 22.77 3.16
CA LYS A 122 -36.29 21.43 3.23
C LYS A 122 -35.45 20.43 2.43
N GLY A 123 -35.37 19.18 2.91
CA GLY A 123 -34.52 18.15 2.30
C GLY A 123 -33.05 18.43 2.59
N ASN A 124 -32.68 18.26 3.86
CA ASN A 124 -31.42 18.73 4.42
C ASN A 124 -30.37 17.63 4.63
N GLN A 125 -30.76 16.37 4.41
CA GLN A 125 -29.90 15.19 4.50
C GLN A 125 -28.66 15.36 3.63
N ASN A 126 -27.49 15.25 4.23
CA ASN A 126 -26.18 15.57 3.68
C ASN A 126 -25.21 14.42 3.97
N VAL A 127 -25.41 13.29 3.29
CA VAL A 127 -24.60 12.08 3.49
C VAL A 127 -23.13 12.35 3.15
N ALA A 128 -22.20 11.93 4.00
CA ALA A 128 -20.76 11.96 3.73
C ALA A 128 -20.32 10.68 3.01
N PHE A 129 -20.64 9.53 3.59
CA PHE A 129 -20.32 8.22 3.05
C PHE A 129 -21.56 7.35 2.91
N LYS A 130 -21.72 6.70 1.75
CA LYS A 130 -22.64 5.58 1.58
C LYS A 130 -21.88 4.32 1.16
N THR A 131 -22.18 3.19 1.81
CA THR A 131 -21.89 1.86 1.26
C THR A 131 -23.17 1.14 0.84
N GLU A 132 -23.15 0.59 -0.38
CA GLU A 132 -24.14 -0.35 -0.93
C GLU A 132 -23.49 -1.74 -1.17
N ALA A 133 -22.28 -1.99 -0.62
CA ALA A 133 -21.51 -3.22 -0.81
C ALA A 133 -21.26 -3.98 0.51
N CYS A 134 -21.10 -5.30 0.40
CA CYS A 134 -20.76 -6.17 1.54
C CYS A 134 -19.24 -6.34 1.72
N PHE A 135 -18.85 -6.74 2.93
CA PHE A 135 -17.45 -7.04 3.30
C PHE A 135 -16.48 -5.86 3.23
N GLY A 136 -17.00 -4.63 3.29
CA GLY A 136 -16.18 -3.41 3.34
C GLY A 136 -15.50 -3.22 4.69
N THR A 137 -14.23 -2.78 4.66
CA THR A 137 -13.41 -2.49 5.84
C THR A 137 -12.95 -1.03 5.83
N TYR A 138 -13.16 -0.33 6.95
CA TYR A 138 -12.99 1.11 7.06
C TYR A 138 -12.19 1.42 8.33
N THR A 139 -10.92 1.83 8.18
CA THR A 139 -9.97 1.90 9.32
C THR A 139 -9.40 3.31 9.48
N ASN A 140 -9.47 3.88 10.69
CA ASN A 140 -8.98 5.24 10.97
C ASN A 140 -9.58 6.31 10.01
N ILE A 141 -10.91 6.31 9.86
CA ILE A 141 -11.63 7.26 9.02
C ILE A 141 -12.48 8.21 9.87
N ASP A 142 -12.45 9.50 9.53
CA ASP A 142 -13.33 10.51 10.10
C ASP A 142 -14.51 10.76 9.16
N PHE A 143 -15.71 10.31 9.55
CA PHE A 143 -16.97 10.53 8.85
C PHE A 143 -17.66 11.77 9.41
N ILE A 144 -17.72 12.85 8.62
CA ILE A 144 -18.11 14.19 9.12
C ILE A 144 -19.30 14.74 8.31
N SER A 145 -20.42 15.01 8.97
CA SER A 145 -21.52 15.81 8.43
C SER A 145 -22.45 16.27 9.57
N GLU A 146 -23.65 16.73 9.22
CA GLU A 146 -24.72 17.06 10.15
C GLU A 146 -25.78 15.95 10.18
N GLN A 147 -26.59 15.83 9.12
CA GLN A 147 -27.71 14.89 9.07
C GLN A 147 -27.45 13.76 8.06
N ASP A 148 -27.82 12.53 8.44
CA ASP A 148 -27.64 11.33 7.62
C ASP A 148 -26.14 11.07 7.26
N THR A 149 -25.17 11.38 8.14
CA THR A 149 -23.72 11.34 7.85
C THR A 149 -23.22 10.03 7.20
N LEU A 150 -23.58 8.88 7.78
CA LEU A 150 -23.08 7.55 7.42
C LEU A 150 -24.24 6.62 7.05
N TYR A 151 -24.35 6.28 5.75
CA TYR A 151 -25.40 5.43 5.20
C TYR A 151 -24.86 4.01 4.91
N ILE A 152 -25.35 3.03 5.67
CA ILE A 152 -24.96 1.62 5.60
C ILE A 152 -26.13 0.81 4.99
N ASP A 153 -26.10 0.62 3.68
CA ASP A 153 -27.20 0.01 2.90
C ASP A 153 -26.84 -1.41 2.40
N ALA A 154 -25.89 -2.06 3.06
CA ALA A 154 -25.44 -3.43 2.82
C ALA A 154 -24.78 -4.04 4.09
N SER A 155 -24.87 -5.36 4.22
CA SER A 155 -24.41 -6.09 5.42
C SER A 155 -22.91 -6.43 5.41
N ASP A 156 -22.41 -6.93 6.54
CA ASP A 156 -21.04 -7.39 6.73
C ASP A 156 -19.97 -6.30 6.55
N ASN A 157 -20.29 -5.06 6.93
CA ASN A 157 -19.34 -3.93 6.93
C ASN A 157 -18.66 -3.75 8.30
N TYR A 158 -17.35 -3.48 8.31
CA TYR A 158 -16.53 -3.33 9.52
C TYR A 158 -15.84 -1.97 9.58
N PHE A 159 -16.14 -1.18 10.60
CA PHE A 159 -15.54 0.14 10.86
C PHE A 159 -14.69 0.05 12.13
N ASP A 160 -13.41 0.42 12.05
CA ASP A 160 -12.44 0.28 13.15
C ASP A 160 -11.66 1.57 13.39
N ASN A 161 -11.45 1.94 14.66
CA ASN A 161 -10.72 3.16 15.06
C ASN A 161 -11.24 4.44 14.35
N CYS A 162 -12.54 4.50 14.03
CA CYS A 162 -13.13 5.59 13.26
C CYS A 162 -13.64 6.72 14.16
N TYR A 163 -13.81 7.91 13.59
CA TYR A 163 -14.54 9.02 14.18
C TYR A 163 -15.81 9.27 13.36
N ILE A 164 -16.94 9.52 14.02
CA ILE A 164 -18.22 9.79 13.34
C ILE A 164 -18.91 10.96 14.03
N GLU A 165 -19.26 12.03 13.30
CA GLU A 165 -20.06 13.13 13.84
C GLU A 165 -21.31 13.47 13.02
N GLY A 166 -22.33 13.96 13.74
CA GLY A 166 -23.61 14.37 13.19
C GLY A 166 -24.64 14.69 14.29
N ASP A 167 -25.83 15.13 13.89
CA ASP A 167 -26.96 15.38 14.79
C ASP A 167 -28.12 14.41 14.53
N VAL A 168 -28.78 14.47 13.38
CA VAL A 168 -30.00 13.70 13.08
C VAL A 168 -29.67 12.46 12.26
N ASP A 169 -30.06 11.30 12.78
CA ASP A 169 -30.06 10.01 12.08
C ASP A 169 -28.70 9.65 11.44
N PHE A 170 -27.60 10.08 12.07
CA PHE A 170 -26.32 10.20 11.38
C PHE A 170 -25.58 8.88 11.16
N ILE A 171 -26.08 7.76 11.70
CA ILE A 171 -25.70 6.39 11.32
C ILE A 171 -26.99 5.62 11.01
N PHE A 172 -27.26 5.35 9.74
CA PHE A 172 -28.57 4.85 9.28
C PHE A 172 -28.46 3.89 8.09
N GLY A 173 -29.55 3.19 7.79
CA GLY A 173 -29.61 2.22 6.70
C GLY A 173 -29.91 0.79 7.15
N SER A 174 -30.03 -0.08 6.15
CA SER A 174 -30.66 -1.39 6.26
C SER A 174 -29.70 -2.53 6.58
N GLY A 175 -28.38 -2.28 6.44
CA GLY A 175 -27.33 -3.30 6.54
C GLY A 175 -26.89 -3.67 7.95
N ASP A 176 -26.29 -4.86 8.07
CA ASP A 176 -25.57 -5.29 9.28
C ASP A 176 -24.14 -4.70 9.28
N ALA A 177 -23.70 -4.06 10.38
CA ALA A 177 -22.35 -3.51 10.48
C ALA A 177 -21.81 -3.48 11.91
N ILE A 178 -20.49 -3.56 12.05
CA ILE A 178 -19.78 -3.41 13.32
C ILE A 178 -19.00 -2.10 13.32
N ILE A 179 -19.20 -1.28 14.34
CA ILE A 179 -18.47 -0.04 14.61
C ILE A 179 -17.65 -0.29 15.88
N ASN A 180 -16.37 -0.62 15.70
CA ASN A 180 -15.45 -1.00 16.76
C ASN A 180 -14.46 0.13 17.10
N ASN A 181 -14.05 0.20 18.38
CA ASN A 181 -12.94 1.04 18.86
C ASN A 181 -13.03 2.52 18.43
N SER A 182 -14.26 3.02 18.22
CA SER A 182 -14.52 4.27 17.52
C SER A 182 -14.93 5.39 18.48
N THR A 183 -14.87 6.64 18.02
CA THR A 183 -15.43 7.81 18.71
C THR A 183 -16.64 8.36 17.95
N ILE A 184 -17.77 8.47 18.63
CA ILE A 184 -19.04 8.97 18.07
C ILE A 184 -19.37 10.30 18.75
N LYS A 185 -19.58 11.37 17.97
CA LYS A 185 -19.86 12.71 18.49
C LYS A 185 -21.23 13.21 18.06
N MET A 186 -22.13 13.30 19.04
CA MET A 186 -23.48 13.83 18.86
C MET A 186 -23.47 15.36 18.96
N LEU A 187 -23.83 16.02 17.86
CA LEU A 187 -23.82 17.48 17.72
C LEU A 187 -25.15 18.13 18.14
N GLN A 188 -25.08 19.43 18.46
CA GLN A 188 -26.22 20.33 18.28
C GLN A 188 -25.97 21.20 17.05
N ILE A 189 -26.92 21.20 16.11
CA ILE A 189 -26.91 22.07 14.94
C ILE A 189 -28.33 22.62 14.76
N LEU A 190 -28.49 23.94 14.78
CA LEU A 190 -29.79 24.61 14.96
C LEU A 190 -30.49 24.11 16.26
N ASP A 191 -31.82 24.10 16.27
CA ASP A 191 -32.67 23.64 17.39
C ASP A 191 -33.08 22.16 17.27
N SER A 192 -32.27 21.33 16.60
CA SER A 192 -32.55 19.89 16.44
C SER A 192 -32.30 19.10 17.72
N ASN A 193 -33.04 18.02 17.92
CA ASN A 193 -32.58 16.91 18.76
C ASN A 193 -31.60 16.05 17.97
N ALA A 194 -30.66 15.40 18.65
CA ALA A 194 -29.75 14.43 18.02
C ALA A 194 -30.21 12.97 18.24
N TYR A 195 -29.98 12.14 17.23
CA TYR A 195 -30.31 10.71 17.21
C TYR A 195 -29.09 9.94 16.66
N LEU A 196 -28.44 9.12 17.50
CA LEU A 196 -27.16 8.49 17.15
C LEU A 196 -27.29 7.51 15.97
N CYS A 197 -28.39 6.76 15.90
CA CYS A 197 -28.67 5.90 14.75
C CYS A 197 -30.14 5.83 14.34
N ALA A 198 -30.38 5.48 13.08
CA ALA A 198 -31.72 5.24 12.52
C ALA A 198 -31.73 4.02 11.57
N PRO A 199 -31.48 2.79 12.07
CA PRO A 199 -31.52 1.60 11.23
C PRO A 199 -32.94 1.29 10.73
N ASP A 200 -33.03 0.83 9.49
CA ASP A 200 -34.21 0.18 8.89
C ASP A 200 -33.96 -1.32 8.65
N THR A 201 -33.24 -1.97 9.58
CA THR A 201 -32.83 -3.38 9.48
C THR A 201 -33.98 -4.31 9.08
N TYR A 202 -33.82 -5.03 7.97
CA TYR A 202 -34.83 -5.97 7.48
C TYR A 202 -35.07 -7.13 8.44
N ALA A 203 -36.30 -7.66 8.50
CA ALA A 203 -36.68 -8.75 9.39
C ALA A 203 -35.85 -10.03 9.14
N SER A 204 -35.44 -10.28 7.89
CA SER A 204 -34.56 -11.38 7.48
C SER A 204 -33.09 -11.25 7.91
N SER A 205 -32.60 -10.03 8.17
CA SER A 205 -31.30 -9.81 8.82
C SER A 205 -31.33 -10.28 10.29
N LYS A 206 -30.16 -10.45 10.91
CA LYS A 206 -30.03 -10.92 12.31
C LYS A 206 -29.53 -9.86 13.29
N TYR A 207 -28.75 -8.86 12.85
CA TYR A 207 -27.87 -8.12 13.75
C TYR A 207 -28.05 -6.59 13.71
N GLY A 208 -28.18 -5.99 12.53
CA GLY A 208 -28.18 -4.53 12.37
C GLY A 208 -26.83 -3.92 12.81
N PHE A 209 -26.87 -2.81 13.55
CA PHE A 209 -25.65 -2.11 13.96
C PHE A 209 -25.11 -2.61 15.30
N ILE A 210 -23.82 -2.92 15.37
CA ILE A 210 -23.11 -3.34 16.58
C ILE A 210 -22.03 -2.31 16.90
N PHE A 211 -22.30 -1.45 17.88
CA PHE A 211 -21.32 -0.55 18.46
C PHE A 211 -20.52 -1.30 19.53
N ALA A 212 -19.22 -1.48 19.31
CA ALA A 212 -18.33 -2.25 20.17
C ALA A 212 -17.15 -1.39 20.64
N ASN A 213 -16.79 -1.48 21.93
CA ASN A 213 -15.58 -0.86 22.49
C ASN A 213 -15.46 0.65 22.17
N THR A 214 -16.60 1.34 22.06
CA THR A 214 -16.74 2.63 21.38
C THR A 214 -17.07 3.73 22.39
N ARG A 215 -16.62 4.96 22.14
CA ARG A 215 -16.87 6.10 23.01
C ARG A 215 -17.84 7.08 22.37
N VAL A 216 -18.95 7.37 23.05
CA VAL A 216 -19.85 8.47 22.68
C VAL A 216 -19.43 9.74 23.41
N ILE A 217 -19.42 10.86 22.71
CA ILE A 217 -19.25 12.22 23.22
C ILE A 217 -20.36 13.11 22.65
N SER A 218 -20.59 14.25 23.29
CA SER A 218 -21.74 15.12 23.03
C SER A 218 -21.35 16.59 23.04
N SER A 219 -22.09 17.43 22.31
CA SER A 219 -21.99 18.89 22.39
C SER A 219 -23.37 19.56 22.33
N GLY A 220 -23.46 20.77 22.86
CA GLY A 220 -24.71 21.55 22.91
C GLY A 220 -25.74 21.04 23.92
N ASN A 221 -26.84 21.79 24.05
CA ASN A 221 -27.88 21.60 25.08
C ASN A 221 -29.16 20.96 24.52
N ASN A 222 -29.13 20.48 23.28
CA ASN A 222 -30.24 19.72 22.70
C ASN A 222 -30.40 18.34 23.38
N LYS A 223 -31.59 17.75 23.21
CA LYS A 223 -31.86 16.36 23.62
C LYS A 223 -31.14 15.41 22.66
N LYS A 224 -30.56 14.34 23.21
CA LYS A 224 -29.77 13.37 22.46
C LYS A 224 -30.27 11.97 22.81
N TYR A 225 -30.48 11.12 21.82
CA TYR A 225 -31.03 9.77 21.98
C TYR A 225 -30.17 8.73 21.26
N LEU A 226 -30.13 7.48 21.76
CA LEU A 226 -29.39 6.39 21.10
C LEU A 226 -29.87 6.10 19.67
N GLY A 227 -31.12 6.44 19.35
CA GLY A 227 -31.61 6.34 17.98
C GLY A 227 -33.13 6.36 17.89
N ARG A 228 -33.63 6.08 16.69
CA ARG A 228 -35.06 5.93 16.42
C ARG A 228 -35.36 4.96 15.28
N ALA A 229 -36.53 4.34 15.33
CA ALA A 229 -36.97 3.36 14.34
C ALA A 229 -37.18 4.03 12.97
N TRP A 230 -36.43 3.64 11.93
CA TRP A 230 -36.70 4.11 10.57
C TRP A 230 -37.59 3.10 9.83
N TYR A 231 -38.69 3.60 9.26
CA TYR A 231 -39.62 2.84 8.43
C TYR A 231 -39.74 3.49 7.04
N PRO A 232 -38.78 3.27 6.13
CA PRO A 232 -38.84 3.87 4.80
C PRO A 232 -40.01 3.32 4.00
N GLY A 233 -40.81 4.21 3.40
CA GLY A 233 -41.98 3.85 2.58
C GLY A 233 -41.67 3.09 1.28
N GLY A 234 -40.40 2.74 1.03
CA GLY A 234 -39.94 1.87 -0.05
C GLY A 234 -39.26 0.57 0.44
N ALA A 235 -39.42 0.20 1.72
CA ALA A 235 -38.87 -1.03 2.28
C ALA A 235 -39.33 -2.27 1.50
N LYS A 236 -38.38 -3.17 1.21
CA LYS A 236 -38.60 -4.38 0.38
C LYS A 236 -39.34 -5.49 1.14
N GLU A 237 -39.20 -5.52 2.47
CA GLU A 237 -39.88 -6.44 3.39
C GLU A 237 -40.16 -5.73 4.72
N MET A 238 -40.69 -6.46 5.71
CA MET A 238 -40.92 -5.93 7.05
C MET A 238 -39.59 -5.49 7.70
N VAL A 239 -39.60 -4.32 8.33
CA VAL A 239 -38.45 -3.76 9.03
C VAL A 239 -38.57 -4.02 10.53
N ILE A 240 -37.50 -4.54 11.14
CA ILE A 240 -37.33 -4.70 12.59
C ILE A 240 -35.95 -4.11 12.92
N PRO A 241 -35.85 -2.80 13.26
CA PRO A 241 -34.57 -2.16 13.51
C PRO A 241 -33.81 -2.85 14.65
N ARG A 242 -32.51 -3.12 14.46
CA ARG A 242 -31.66 -3.82 15.45
C ARG A 242 -30.39 -3.05 15.77
N VAL A 243 -30.07 -2.95 17.05
CA VAL A 243 -28.81 -2.35 17.53
C VAL A 243 -28.28 -3.07 18.79
N LEU A 244 -26.97 -3.29 18.85
CA LEU A 244 -26.25 -3.66 20.07
C LEU A 244 -25.22 -2.57 20.40
N PHE A 245 -25.25 -2.06 21.62
CA PHE A 245 -24.17 -1.30 22.25
C PHE A 245 -23.45 -2.21 23.26
N TYR A 246 -22.22 -2.61 22.95
CA TYR A 246 -21.38 -3.47 23.77
C TYR A 246 -20.09 -2.76 24.17
N ASN A 247 -19.83 -2.66 25.48
CA ASN A 247 -18.65 -1.97 26.02
C ASN A 247 -18.54 -0.51 25.49
N VAL A 248 -19.64 0.24 25.54
CA VAL A 248 -19.72 1.63 25.06
C VAL A 248 -19.71 2.62 26.23
N ASP A 249 -18.90 3.67 26.16
CA ASP A 249 -18.90 4.78 27.14
C ASP A 249 -19.84 5.90 26.68
N PHE A 250 -20.86 6.24 27.48
CA PHE A 250 -21.87 7.25 27.19
C PHE A 250 -21.75 8.48 28.10
N PRO A 251 -21.93 9.71 27.56
CA PRO A 251 -21.98 10.92 28.35
C PRO A 251 -23.34 11.03 29.08
N GLN A 252 -23.39 11.85 30.13
CA GLN A 252 -24.56 11.93 31.02
C GLN A 252 -25.81 12.59 30.38
N ASP A 253 -25.63 13.35 29.30
CA ASP A 253 -26.71 14.07 28.60
C ASP A 253 -27.38 13.27 27.47
N VAL A 254 -26.90 12.06 27.18
CA VAL A 254 -27.52 11.14 26.21
C VAL A 254 -28.58 10.28 26.90
N ASP A 255 -29.80 10.37 26.40
CA ASP A 255 -30.94 9.55 26.80
C ASP A 255 -30.76 8.14 26.22
N LEU A 256 -30.58 7.15 27.10
CA LEU A 256 -30.32 5.75 26.71
C LEU A 256 -31.56 5.00 26.17
N ARG A 257 -32.59 5.74 25.75
CA ARG A 257 -33.79 5.22 25.08
C ARG A 257 -33.71 5.39 23.57
N VAL A 258 -34.35 4.45 22.88
CA VAL A 258 -34.70 4.55 21.47
C VAL A 258 -36.16 4.99 21.34
N ILE A 259 -36.48 5.82 20.36
CA ILE A 259 -37.83 6.38 20.14
C ILE A 259 -38.40 6.01 18.75
N THR A 260 -39.63 6.45 18.44
CA THR A 260 -40.16 6.40 17.07
C THR A 260 -39.65 7.56 16.22
N MET A 261 -39.62 7.41 14.89
CA MET A 261 -39.26 8.51 13.99
C MET A 261 -40.43 9.48 13.76
N HIS A 262 -41.65 8.93 13.70
CA HIS A 262 -42.91 9.63 13.55
C HIS A 262 -43.93 9.23 14.63
N GLU A 263 -45.00 10.00 14.74
CA GLU A 263 -46.13 9.68 15.63
C GLU A 263 -46.99 8.58 14.99
N GLY A 264 -47.21 7.48 15.70
CA GLY A 264 -47.95 6.32 15.20
C GLY A 264 -47.09 5.20 14.59
N ASP A 265 -45.78 5.39 14.43
CA ASP A 265 -44.87 4.28 14.08
C ASP A 265 -44.91 3.17 15.15
N PRO A 266 -44.76 1.89 14.76
CA PRO A 266 -44.65 0.81 15.71
C PRO A 266 -43.29 0.87 16.43
N LEU A 267 -43.26 0.70 17.76
CA LEU A 267 -42.01 0.66 18.55
C LEU A 267 -41.33 -0.73 18.46
N ASN A 268 -41.20 -1.29 17.25
CA ASN A 268 -40.69 -2.64 17.00
C ASN A 268 -39.15 -2.68 16.91
N PHE A 269 -38.48 -1.96 17.81
CA PHE A 269 -37.02 -1.76 17.80
C PHE A 269 -36.34 -2.70 18.81
N SER A 270 -35.45 -3.57 18.33
CA SER A 270 -34.64 -4.46 19.18
C SER A 270 -33.30 -3.81 19.49
N TYR A 271 -33.20 -3.08 20.61
CA TYR A 271 -31.95 -2.48 21.06
C TYR A 271 -31.42 -3.11 22.36
N TYR A 272 -30.12 -3.37 22.37
CA TYR A 272 -29.42 -3.99 23.49
C TYR A 272 -28.27 -3.10 23.96
N ILE A 273 -28.08 -3.01 25.27
CA ILE A 273 -26.98 -2.32 25.94
C ILE A 273 -26.36 -3.34 26.90
N VAL A 274 -25.08 -3.64 26.74
CA VAL A 274 -24.34 -4.64 27.52
C VAL A 274 -22.95 -4.12 27.88
N ASN A 275 -22.52 -4.33 29.12
CA ASN A 275 -21.24 -3.93 29.68
C ASN A 275 -20.83 -2.47 29.39
N SER A 276 -21.80 -1.59 29.17
CA SER A 276 -21.58 -0.21 28.76
C SER A 276 -21.53 0.71 29.99
N LEU A 277 -20.96 1.90 29.86
CA LEU A 277 -20.84 2.88 30.95
C LEU A 277 -21.71 4.11 30.68
N GLN A 278 -22.31 4.68 31.72
CA GLN A 278 -22.76 6.08 31.69
C GLN A 278 -22.41 6.74 33.03
N ALA A 279 -21.71 7.88 32.97
CA ALA A 279 -21.21 8.60 34.16
C ALA A 279 -20.47 7.67 35.16
N GLY A 280 -19.65 6.75 34.65
CA GLY A 280 -18.88 5.78 35.44
C GLY A 280 -19.68 4.61 36.04
N LYS A 281 -20.99 4.48 35.74
CA LYS A 281 -21.82 3.35 36.18
C LYS A 281 -22.03 2.36 35.04
N VAL A 282 -21.94 1.07 35.32
CA VAL A 282 -22.23 0.01 34.35
C VAL A 282 -23.73 -0.06 34.08
N ILE A 283 -24.10 -0.01 32.80
CA ILE A 283 -25.46 -0.10 32.26
C ILE A 283 -25.60 -1.41 31.47
N ASN A 284 -26.67 -2.15 31.76
CA ASN A 284 -27.13 -3.28 30.95
C ASN A 284 -28.66 -3.18 30.83
N ASN A 285 -29.22 -3.49 29.66
CA ASN A 285 -30.68 -3.72 29.48
C ASN A 285 -31.02 -5.20 29.20
N ILE A 286 -30.01 -6.04 28.97
CA ILE A 286 -30.12 -7.50 28.76
C ILE A 286 -28.87 -8.20 29.31
N GLU A 287 -28.98 -9.50 29.63
CA GLU A 287 -27.84 -10.34 29.98
C GLU A 287 -27.00 -10.69 28.75
N ALA A 288 -25.67 -10.64 28.86
CA ALA A 288 -24.75 -10.94 27.76
C ALA A 288 -24.96 -12.35 27.16
N GLU A 289 -25.26 -13.35 27.99
CA GLU A 289 -25.48 -14.75 27.59
C GLU A 289 -26.65 -14.92 26.60
N LYS A 290 -27.61 -13.99 26.59
CA LYS A 290 -28.74 -13.98 25.65
C LYS A 290 -28.35 -13.46 24.25
N LEU A 291 -27.13 -12.96 24.09
CA LEU A 291 -26.59 -12.39 22.84
C LEU A 291 -25.44 -13.19 22.22
N ASN A 292 -25.26 -14.47 22.58
CA ASN A 292 -24.17 -15.31 22.07
C ASN A 292 -24.03 -15.26 20.53
N SER A 293 -25.13 -15.24 19.78
CA SER A 293 -25.12 -15.12 18.32
C SER A 293 -24.54 -13.79 17.79
N TYR A 294 -24.77 -12.67 18.48
CA TYR A 294 -24.15 -11.38 18.15
C TYR A 294 -22.65 -11.41 18.43
N PHE A 295 -22.22 -12.05 19.53
CA PHE A 295 -20.80 -12.20 19.84
C PHE A 295 -20.09 -13.16 18.90
N ASP A 296 -20.75 -14.22 18.43
CA ASP A 296 -20.17 -15.14 17.44
C ASP A 296 -20.08 -14.48 16.04
N TYR A 297 -21.06 -13.65 15.64
CA TYR A 297 -20.95 -12.81 14.46
C TYR A 297 -19.82 -11.77 14.58
N TYR A 298 -19.72 -11.08 15.72
CA TYR A 298 -18.63 -10.13 16.00
C TYR A 298 -17.25 -10.79 15.87
N LYS A 299 -17.06 -11.97 16.47
CA LYS A 299 -15.82 -12.76 16.33
C LYS A 299 -15.53 -13.14 14.88
N ALA A 300 -16.55 -13.59 14.13
CA ALA A 300 -16.39 -13.98 12.74
C ALA A 300 -15.91 -12.80 11.86
N GLN A 301 -16.53 -11.62 12.00
CA GLN A 301 -16.13 -10.45 11.22
C GLN A 301 -14.77 -9.87 11.67
N TYR A 302 -14.47 -9.88 12.97
CA TYR A 302 -13.15 -9.50 13.47
C TYR A 302 -12.05 -10.46 12.95
N ASN A 303 -12.33 -11.77 12.89
CA ASN A 303 -11.42 -12.74 12.29
C ASN A 303 -11.26 -12.50 10.77
N ASN A 304 -12.32 -12.18 10.04
CA ASN A 304 -12.24 -11.82 8.61
C ASN A 304 -11.35 -10.58 8.38
N TYR A 305 -11.53 -9.53 9.19
CA TYR A 305 -10.71 -8.32 9.18
C TYR A 305 -9.22 -8.63 9.44
N LEU A 306 -8.92 -9.47 10.43
CA LEU A 306 -7.54 -9.92 10.72
C LEU A 306 -6.95 -10.76 9.58
N ILE A 307 -7.72 -11.66 8.97
CA ILE A 307 -7.26 -12.51 7.84
C ILE A 307 -6.89 -11.63 6.64
N ASN A 308 -7.73 -10.64 6.29
CA ASN A 308 -7.44 -9.72 5.20
C ASN A 308 -6.16 -8.89 5.48
N ARG A 309 -6.04 -8.33 6.70
CA ARG A 309 -4.83 -7.60 7.13
C ARG A 309 -3.56 -8.45 7.10
N LEU A 310 -3.65 -9.75 7.35
CA LEU A 310 -2.51 -10.69 7.28
C LEU A 310 -2.14 -11.04 5.83
N ALA A 311 -3.13 -11.29 4.96
CA ALA A 311 -2.89 -11.54 3.54
C ALA A 311 -2.20 -10.35 2.86
N ASP A 312 -2.66 -9.13 3.14
CA ASP A 312 -2.07 -7.89 2.64
C ASP A 312 -0.62 -7.69 3.10
N PHE A 313 -0.29 -8.10 4.34
CA PHE A 313 1.08 -8.04 4.87
C PHE A 313 2.00 -9.04 4.17
N ILE A 314 1.53 -10.27 3.93
CA ILE A 314 2.30 -11.31 3.22
C ILE A 314 2.63 -10.83 1.79
N LEU A 315 1.60 -10.42 1.03
CA LEU A 315 1.76 -9.95 -0.35
C LEU A 315 2.72 -8.74 -0.45
N ALA A 316 2.66 -7.81 0.52
CA ALA A 316 3.58 -6.68 0.58
C ALA A 316 5.04 -7.09 0.84
N LYS A 317 5.30 -8.14 1.64
CA LYS A 317 6.64 -8.68 1.86
C LYS A 317 7.15 -9.48 0.64
N GLU A 318 6.28 -10.21 -0.04
CA GLU A 318 6.61 -10.92 -1.30
C GLU A 318 7.09 -9.95 -2.38
N CYS A 319 6.32 -8.89 -2.67
CA CYS A 319 6.75 -7.87 -3.64
C CYS A 319 8.11 -7.24 -3.29
N LEU A 320 8.39 -7.02 -2.00
CA LEU A 320 9.66 -6.47 -1.52
C LEU A 320 10.84 -7.47 -1.67
N LEU A 321 10.59 -8.77 -1.61
CA LEU A 321 11.58 -9.82 -1.88
C LEU A 321 11.93 -9.89 -3.37
N TYR A 322 10.93 -9.90 -4.25
CA TYR A 322 11.15 -9.86 -5.71
C TYR A 322 11.93 -8.62 -6.14
N GLN A 323 11.57 -7.43 -5.65
CA GLN A 323 12.32 -6.19 -5.94
C GLN A 323 13.80 -6.28 -5.55
N LYS A 324 14.14 -6.94 -4.44
CA LYS A 324 15.53 -7.17 -4.01
C LYS A 324 16.28 -8.15 -4.92
N ALA A 325 15.63 -9.22 -5.38
CA ALA A 325 16.23 -10.16 -6.34
C ALA A 325 16.56 -9.48 -7.68
N VAL A 326 15.64 -8.68 -8.22
CA VAL A 326 15.83 -7.90 -9.46
C VAL A 326 16.97 -6.89 -9.32
N TYR A 327 17.07 -6.23 -8.15
CA TYR A 327 18.17 -5.30 -7.86
C TYR A 327 19.53 -6.02 -7.90
N ILE A 328 19.66 -7.19 -7.27
CA ILE A 328 20.87 -8.00 -7.30
C ILE A 328 21.22 -8.43 -8.73
N ALA A 329 20.24 -8.89 -9.53
CA ALA A 329 20.45 -9.26 -10.92
C ALA A 329 20.97 -8.09 -11.78
N LYS A 330 20.41 -6.89 -11.61
CA LYS A 330 20.86 -5.68 -12.33
C LYS A 330 22.18 -5.09 -11.82
N MET A 331 22.56 -5.35 -10.57
CA MET A 331 23.91 -5.04 -10.09
C MET A 331 24.96 -6.01 -10.65
N ASN A 332 24.64 -7.30 -10.77
CA ASN A 332 25.48 -8.26 -11.49
C ASN A 332 25.62 -7.86 -12.97
N TYR A 333 24.56 -7.34 -13.59
CA TYR A 333 24.63 -6.73 -14.92
C TYR A 333 25.55 -5.50 -14.98
N ALA A 334 25.58 -4.64 -13.97
CA ALA A 334 26.52 -3.51 -13.94
C ALA A 334 28.00 -3.95 -13.74
N ILE A 335 28.22 -5.12 -13.14
CA ILE A 335 29.55 -5.72 -12.93
C ILE A 335 30.04 -6.45 -14.21
N LYS A 336 29.12 -6.97 -15.04
CA LYS A 336 29.37 -7.63 -16.35
C LYS A 336 30.44 -6.93 -17.18
N ASP A 337 30.22 -5.66 -17.50
CA ASP A 337 31.06 -4.91 -18.44
C ASP A 337 32.48 -4.70 -17.88
N GLN A 338 32.61 -4.54 -16.57
CA GLN A 338 33.90 -4.38 -15.91
C GLN A 338 34.71 -5.68 -15.89
N ILE A 339 34.05 -6.83 -15.67
CA ILE A 339 34.70 -8.15 -15.76
C ILE A 339 35.15 -8.43 -17.20
N ILE A 340 34.29 -8.17 -18.20
CA ILE A 340 34.63 -8.33 -19.61
C ILE A 340 35.78 -7.39 -20.02
N GLU A 341 35.74 -6.11 -19.64
CA GLU A 341 36.84 -5.17 -19.92
C GLU A 341 38.15 -5.65 -19.27
N PHE A 342 38.12 -6.06 -18.00
CA PHE A 342 39.29 -6.57 -17.29
C PHE A 342 39.90 -7.80 -17.96
N GLN A 343 39.09 -8.79 -18.33
CA GLN A 343 39.56 -10.00 -19.02
C GLN A 343 40.15 -9.67 -20.41
N ASN A 344 39.50 -8.82 -21.20
CA ASN A 344 39.99 -8.38 -22.52
C ASN A 344 41.33 -7.64 -22.42
N LEU A 345 41.51 -6.75 -21.43
CA LEU A 345 42.77 -6.04 -21.20
C LEU A 345 43.87 -6.98 -20.72
N LYS A 346 43.55 -7.94 -19.83
CA LYS A 346 44.48 -8.99 -19.37
C LYS A 346 44.96 -9.85 -20.55
N TYR A 347 44.06 -10.23 -21.45
CA TYR A 347 44.40 -10.93 -22.70
C TYR A 347 45.32 -10.08 -23.59
N LYS A 348 44.96 -8.82 -23.88
CA LYS A 348 45.77 -7.90 -24.70
C LYS A 348 47.19 -7.73 -24.14
N LEU A 349 47.32 -7.53 -22.83
CA LEU A 349 48.63 -7.38 -22.17
C LEU A 349 49.50 -8.64 -22.29
N ASN A 350 48.91 -9.82 -22.14
CA ASN A 350 49.62 -11.09 -22.30
C ASN A 350 50.07 -11.30 -23.75
N TYR A 351 49.17 -11.09 -24.73
CA TYR A 351 49.51 -11.17 -26.17
C TYR A 351 50.66 -10.22 -26.53
N LEU A 352 50.62 -8.97 -26.08
CA LEU A 352 51.67 -7.99 -26.35
C LEU A 352 53.02 -8.36 -25.72
N LYS A 353 53.03 -8.87 -24.47
CA LYS A 353 54.25 -9.37 -23.82
C LYS A 353 54.83 -10.56 -24.57
N THR A 354 53.99 -11.53 -24.97
CA THR A 354 54.42 -12.67 -25.80
C THR A 354 54.97 -12.22 -27.16
N LYS A 355 54.37 -11.21 -27.81
CA LYS A 355 54.89 -10.60 -29.04
C LYS A 355 56.25 -9.93 -28.82
N GLU A 356 56.43 -9.21 -27.69
CA GLU A 356 57.72 -8.61 -27.31
C GLU A 356 58.81 -9.65 -27.04
N ASP A 357 58.50 -10.74 -26.33
CA ASP A 357 59.46 -11.80 -25.99
C ASP A 357 59.82 -12.69 -27.20
N ILE A 358 58.87 -12.94 -28.11
CA ILE A 358 59.19 -13.58 -29.40
C ILE A 358 60.13 -12.67 -30.20
N LEU A 359 59.85 -11.36 -30.32
CA LEU A 359 60.73 -10.40 -31.00
C LEU A 359 62.12 -10.32 -30.36
N ARG A 360 62.22 -10.38 -29.02
CA ARG A 360 63.50 -10.45 -28.28
C ARG A 360 64.35 -11.67 -28.63
N SER A 361 63.73 -12.78 -29.07
CA SER A 361 64.43 -14.01 -29.43
C SER A 361 64.95 -14.05 -30.87
N ILE A 362 64.55 -13.09 -31.72
CA ILE A 362 64.81 -13.11 -33.16
C ILE A 362 65.95 -12.13 -33.51
N PRO A 363 66.96 -12.53 -34.31
CA PRO A 363 68.02 -11.62 -34.75
C PRO A 363 67.47 -10.46 -35.58
N TYR A 364 68.04 -9.26 -35.39
CA TYR A 364 67.56 -7.95 -35.88
C TYR A 364 67.26 -7.82 -37.38
N ASN A 365 67.68 -8.79 -38.21
CA ASN A 365 67.60 -8.75 -39.68
C ASN A 365 66.83 -9.95 -40.29
N GLN A 366 65.91 -10.60 -39.55
CA GLN A 366 65.02 -11.64 -40.11
C GLN A 366 63.59 -11.12 -40.27
N ASN A 367 62.99 -11.37 -41.44
CA ASN A 367 61.57 -11.10 -41.69
C ASN A 367 60.71 -12.23 -41.09
N VAL A 368 59.55 -11.90 -40.53
CA VAL A 368 58.78 -12.85 -39.69
C VAL A 368 57.27 -12.73 -39.95
N ASP A 369 56.84 -13.16 -41.13
CA ASP A 369 55.49 -12.96 -41.70
C ASP A 369 54.34 -13.66 -40.94
N SER A 370 54.60 -14.20 -39.74
CA SER A 370 53.65 -14.97 -38.90
C SER A 370 53.83 -14.71 -37.39
N LEU A 371 54.37 -13.56 -36.99
CA LEU A 371 54.49 -13.17 -35.57
C LEU A 371 53.15 -13.20 -34.83
N GLU A 372 52.10 -12.71 -35.48
CA GLU A 372 50.80 -12.47 -34.85
C GLU A 372 50.06 -13.79 -34.59
N ASP A 373 49.99 -14.67 -35.59
CA ASP A 373 49.53 -16.06 -35.46
C ASP A 373 50.17 -16.82 -34.29
N LYS A 374 51.48 -16.63 -34.08
CA LYS A 374 52.24 -17.31 -33.03
C LYS A 374 51.90 -16.76 -31.64
N ALA A 375 51.83 -15.45 -31.50
CA ALA A 375 51.42 -14.81 -30.24
C ALA A 375 49.94 -15.10 -29.91
N TYR A 376 49.07 -15.20 -30.92
CA TYR A 376 47.65 -15.53 -30.77
C TYR A 376 47.44 -16.97 -30.28
N LYS A 377 48.03 -17.96 -30.96
CA LYS A 377 47.95 -19.38 -30.57
C LYS A 377 48.58 -19.65 -29.19
N ALA A 378 49.56 -18.86 -28.77
CA ALA A 378 50.15 -18.96 -27.44
C ALA A 378 49.24 -18.44 -26.31
N THR A 379 48.23 -17.61 -26.61
CA THR A 379 47.33 -17.02 -25.61
C THR A 379 45.89 -17.54 -25.68
N GLU A 380 45.53 -18.23 -26.76
CA GLU A 380 44.22 -18.83 -27.10
C GLU A 380 43.44 -19.47 -25.92
N PRO A 381 44.03 -20.20 -24.95
CA PRO A 381 43.28 -20.75 -23.82
C PRO A 381 42.54 -19.70 -22.96
N ASN A 382 43.09 -18.49 -22.82
CA ASN A 382 42.47 -17.39 -22.08
C ASN A 382 41.23 -16.84 -22.80
N LEU A 383 41.12 -17.05 -24.13
CA LEU A 383 39.99 -16.63 -24.93
C LEU A 383 38.73 -17.48 -24.61
N LYS A 384 38.93 -18.75 -24.24
CA LYS A 384 37.84 -19.67 -23.88
C LYS A 384 37.16 -19.29 -22.56
N GLU A 385 37.93 -18.82 -21.58
CA GLU A 385 37.40 -18.29 -20.31
C GLU A 385 36.47 -17.08 -20.55
N ILE A 386 36.80 -16.24 -21.54
CA ILE A 386 35.99 -15.08 -21.94
C ILE A 386 34.66 -15.51 -22.56
N GLU A 387 34.65 -16.49 -23.46
CA GLU A 387 33.39 -16.97 -24.08
C GLU A 387 32.50 -17.71 -23.08
N GLU A 388 33.06 -18.53 -22.19
CA GLU A 388 32.28 -19.19 -21.11
C GLU A 388 31.67 -18.16 -20.15
N THR A 389 32.41 -17.11 -19.82
CA THR A 389 31.90 -15.97 -19.03
C THR A 389 30.73 -15.29 -19.74
N LYS A 390 30.86 -14.98 -21.05
CA LYS A 390 29.78 -14.37 -21.85
C LYS A 390 28.52 -15.23 -21.89
N THR A 391 28.64 -16.56 -21.99
CA THR A 391 27.47 -17.46 -22.04
C THR A 391 26.62 -17.37 -20.76
N ILE A 392 27.26 -17.40 -19.59
CA ILE A 392 26.57 -17.26 -18.29
C ILE A 392 25.85 -15.90 -18.18
N LEU A 393 26.49 -14.85 -18.71
CA LEU A 393 25.93 -13.50 -18.72
C LEU A 393 24.76 -13.35 -19.70
N SER A 394 24.77 -14.06 -20.84
CA SER A 394 23.65 -14.11 -21.79
C SER A 394 22.43 -14.81 -21.20
N MET A 395 22.62 -15.86 -20.39
CA MET A 395 21.54 -16.51 -19.65
C MET A 395 20.97 -15.59 -18.55
N THR A 396 21.81 -14.71 -17.99
CA THR A 396 21.40 -13.68 -17.01
C THR A 396 20.58 -12.57 -17.68
N GLU A 397 20.89 -12.21 -18.93
CA GLU A 397 20.07 -11.31 -19.75
C GLU A 397 18.70 -11.91 -20.08
N GLU A 398 18.66 -13.15 -20.58
CA GLU A 398 17.41 -13.86 -20.92
C GLU A 398 16.46 -13.95 -19.71
N TYR A 399 16.99 -14.20 -18.51
CA TYR A 399 16.21 -14.21 -17.27
C TYR A 399 15.64 -12.83 -16.88
N ILE A 400 16.34 -11.73 -17.19
CA ILE A 400 15.88 -10.37 -16.93
C ILE A 400 14.81 -9.96 -17.97
N GLU A 401 14.99 -10.34 -19.23
CA GLU A 401 14.07 -9.97 -20.34
C GLU A 401 12.77 -10.78 -20.38
N THR A 402 12.74 -11.98 -19.79
CA THR A 402 11.57 -12.89 -19.82
C THR A 402 10.71 -12.84 -18.55
N SER A 403 11.02 -11.99 -17.58
CA SER A 403 10.28 -11.86 -16.33
C SER A 403 9.22 -10.75 -16.40
N ASP A 404 8.01 -11.11 -16.85
CA ASP A 404 6.88 -10.21 -17.14
C ASP A 404 6.43 -9.32 -15.94
N ASP A 405 6.78 -9.67 -14.70
CA ASP A 405 6.40 -8.92 -13.49
C ASP A 405 7.36 -7.75 -13.14
N ILE A 406 8.46 -7.57 -13.89
CA ILE A 406 9.47 -6.54 -13.59
C ILE A 406 9.19 -5.23 -14.33
N ASN A 407 8.70 -4.21 -13.62
CA ASN A 407 8.75 -2.84 -14.16
C ASN A 407 10.20 -2.29 -14.11
N HIS A 408 10.83 -2.17 -15.28
CA HIS A 408 12.19 -1.68 -15.43
C HIS A 408 12.36 -0.21 -15.02
N ASP A 409 11.35 0.63 -15.29
CA ASP A 409 11.43 2.09 -15.15
C ASP A 409 11.43 2.56 -13.69
N ALA A 410 10.69 1.87 -12.81
CA ALA A 410 10.64 2.17 -11.38
C ALA A 410 11.99 1.99 -10.70
N LEU A 411 12.75 0.98 -11.12
CA LEU A 411 14.05 0.67 -10.53
C LEU A 411 15.09 1.75 -10.88
N GLU A 412 15.13 2.22 -12.13
CA GLU A 412 16.05 3.31 -12.53
C GLU A 412 15.76 4.61 -11.75
N PHE A 413 14.47 4.98 -11.62
CA PHE A 413 14.10 6.19 -10.86
C PHE A 413 14.45 6.06 -9.37
N THR A 414 14.21 4.90 -8.77
CA THR A 414 14.56 4.63 -7.36
C THR A 414 16.07 4.71 -7.16
N MET A 415 16.86 4.09 -8.05
CA MET A 415 18.33 4.15 -8.02
C MET A 415 18.85 5.59 -8.17
N ARG A 416 18.30 6.38 -9.11
CA ARG A 416 18.64 7.82 -9.26
C ARG A 416 18.38 8.61 -7.98
N ASN A 417 17.24 8.40 -7.32
CA ASN A 417 16.89 9.18 -6.12
C ASN A 417 17.68 8.73 -4.89
N ILE A 418 18.06 7.46 -4.76
CA ILE A 418 18.99 6.99 -3.73
C ILE A 418 20.37 7.62 -3.94
N ILE A 419 20.89 7.64 -5.16
CA ILE A 419 22.17 8.31 -5.50
C ILE A 419 22.12 9.82 -5.20
N LEU A 420 21.03 10.50 -5.52
CA LEU A 420 20.86 11.94 -5.28
C LEU A 420 20.62 12.31 -3.80
N SER A 421 20.01 11.43 -3.01
CA SER A 421 19.74 11.67 -1.59
C SER A 421 20.91 11.32 -0.67
N LEU A 422 21.74 10.35 -1.05
CA LEU A 422 22.96 9.99 -0.33
C LEU A 422 24.15 10.95 -0.60
N HIS A 423 24.06 11.86 -1.58
CA HIS A 423 25.21 12.66 -2.00
C HIS A 423 24.99 14.19 -2.06
N PRO A 424 24.93 14.85 -0.89
CA PRO A 424 25.55 16.18 -0.77
C PRO A 424 26.75 16.26 0.19
N TYR A 425 27.01 15.25 1.03
CA TYR A 425 28.02 15.35 2.12
C TYR A 425 29.05 14.21 2.22
N VAL A 426 28.90 13.10 1.48
CA VAL A 426 29.84 11.96 1.53
C VAL A 426 31.07 12.17 0.65
N LEU A 427 31.76 13.31 0.86
CA LEU A 427 33.10 13.58 0.33
C LEU A 427 34.09 14.14 1.37
N GLU A 428 33.66 14.55 2.58
CA GLU A 428 34.58 15.19 3.56
C GLU A 428 34.50 14.67 5.02
N SER A 429 33.48 13.89 5.43
CA SER A 429 33.36 13.43 6.83
C SER A 429 33.93 12.03 7.09
N SER A 430 35.24 11.92 7.30
CA SER A 430 35.95 10.66 7.59
C SER A 430 35.82 10.23 9.08
N ASN A 431 34.65 9.73 9.51
CA ASN A 431 34.45 9.27 10.88
C ASN A 431 33.60 7.97 10.97
N ASP A 432 34.21 6.88 11.44
CA ASP A 432 33.62 5.53 11.51
C ASP A 432 32.32 5.46 12.33
N GLU A 433 32.20 6.29 13.37
CA GLU A 433 31.15 6.14 14.38
C GLU A 433 29.74 6.39 13.82
N THR A 434 29.62 7.34 12.88
CA THR A 434 28.37 7.62 12.16
C THR A 434 28.00 6.48 11.19
N LEU A 435 29.00 5.91 10.51
CA LEU A 435 28.81 4.74 9.63
C LEU A 435 28.32 3.52 10.43
N LYS A 436 28.87 3.34 11.64
CA LYS A 436 28.52 2.26 12.57
C LYS A 436 27.10 2.38 13.12
N GLN A 437 26.65 3.59 13.45
CA GLN A 437 25.24 3.85 13.79
C GLN A 437 24.32 3.54 12.60
N TYR A 438 24.64 4.01 11.40
CA TYR A 438 23.84 3.76 10.20
C TYR A 438 23.70 2.26 9.90
N ASN A 439 24.79 1.50 9.99
CA ASN A 439 24.78 0.04 9.83
C ASN A 439 23.96 -0.68 10.91
N THR A 440 23.94 -0.17 12.15
CA THR A 440 23.12 -0.73 13.23
C THR A 440 21.62 -0.61 12.93
N TYR A 441 21.18 0.53 12.37
CA TYR A 441 19.79 0.70 11.90
C TYR A 441 19.45 -0.19 10.70
N LEU A 442 20.41 -0.44 9.80
CA LEU A 442 20.17 -1.24 8.59
C LEU A 442 20.17 -2.76 8.87
N GLU A 443 21.03 -3.25 9.76
CA GLU A 443 21.01 -4.65 10.20
C GLU A 443 19.76 -4.97 11.03
N ALA A 444 19.24 -4.02 11.80
CA ALA A 444 17.90 -4.13 12.41
C ALA A 444 16.81 -4.24 11.32
N PHE A 445 16.76 -3.29 10.38
CA PHE A 445 15.75 -3.26 9.30
C PHE A 445 15.70 -4.51 8.41
N ILE A 446 16.78 -5.30 8.33
CA ILE A 446 16.81 -6.56 7.56
C ILE A 446 16.43 -7.78 8.40
N ASN A 447 16.80 -7.83 9.68
CA ASN A 447 16.58 -9.00 10.52
C ASN A 447 15.30 -8.91 11.37
N GLU A 448 14.92 -7.73 11.86
CA GLU A 448 13.82 -7.53 12.81
C GLU A 448 12.47 -7.99 12.24
N ASP A 449 12.13 -7.58 11.02
CA ASP A 449 10.99 -8.05 10.22
C ASP A 449 10.90 -9.59 10.11
N LEU A 450 12.05 -10.23 9.93
CA LEU A 450 12.18 -11.65 9.63
C LEU A 450 12.15 -12.50 10.91
N ASP A 451 12.76 -11.99 11.97
CA ASP A 451 12.71 -12.56 13.31
C ASP A 451 11.32 -12.35 13.95
N GLU A 452 10.62 -11.25 13.71
CA GLU A 452 9.22 -11.08 14.14
C GLU A 452 8.30 -12.11 13.48
N LEU A 453 8.41 -12.33 12.17
CA LEU A 453 7.70 -13.39 11.45
C LEU A 453 7.99 -14.80 12.00
N LEU A 454 9.20 -15.05 12.51
CA LEU A 454 9.59 -16.32 13.13
C LEU A 454 9.23 -16.42 14.62
N LYS A 455 9.03 -15.29 15.32
CA LYS A 455 8.61 -15.20 16.73
C LYS A 455 7.10 -15.09 16.90
N ALA A 456 6.35 -14.79 15.84
CA ALA A 456 4.90 -14.68 15.83
C ALA A 456 4.22 -16.01 16.23
N LYS A 457 3.81 -16.10 17.51
CA LYS A 457 3.06 -17.25 18.02
C LYS A 457 1.58 -17.15 17.66
N TYR A 458 1.23 -17.72 16.52
CA TYR A 458 -0.17 -17.87 16.07
C TYR A 458 -1.01 -18.85 16.92
N GLU A 459 -0.42 -19.42 17.99
CA GLU A 459 -1.03 -20.42 18.90
C GLU A 459 -2.27 -19.87 19.65
N ASP A 460 -2.33 -18.56 19.91
CA ASP A 460 -3.42 -17.89 20.65
C ASP A 460 -4.56 -17.36 19.75
N LEU A 461 -4.47 -17.46 18.42
CA LEU A 461 -5.54 -17.00 17.51
C LEU A 461 -6.79 -17.90 17.61
N PRO A 462 -7.96 -17.40 18.07
CA PRO A 462 -9.10 -18.27 18.37
C PRO A 462 -9.79 -18.83 17.11
N LYS A 463 -9.32 -20.01 16.67
CA LYS A 463 -9.94 -20.87 15.65
C LYS A 463 -10.22 -20.16 14.32
N CYS A 464 -9.17 -19.64 13.66
CA CYS A 464 -9.21 -19.55 12.20
C CYS A 464 -9.43 -20.95 11.63
N SER A 465 -10.44 -21.14 10.77
CA SER A 465 -10.79 -22.45 10.21
C SER A 465 -9.70 -23.03 9.30
N ASP A 466 -8.82 -22.17 8.76
CA ASP A 466 -7.79 -22.52 7.79
C ASP A 466 -6.36 -22.18 8.25
N ILE A 467 -6.08 -22.32 9.55
CA ILE A 467 -4.71 -22.22 10.08
C ILE A 467 -3.72 -23.20 9.39
N LYS A 468 -4.22 -24.29 8.78
CA LYS A 468 -3.42 -25.19 7.93
C LYS A 468 -3.01 -24.56 6.60
N LEU A 469 -3.90 -23.81 5.95
CA LEU A 469 -3.60 -23.11 4.70
C LEU A 469 -2.62 -21.96 4.93
N ILE A 470 -2.83 -21.20 6.02
CA ILE A 470 -1.92 -20.12 6.45
C ILE A 470 -0.52 -20.69 6.74
N ASN A 471 -0.42 -21.74 7.55
CA ASN A 471 0.87 -22.37 7.83
C ASN A 471 1.52 -22.95 6.56
N LYS A 472 0.74 -23.54 5.64
CA LYS A 472 1.26 -24.01 4.35
C LYS A 472 1.88 -22.87 3.55
N HIS A 473 1.17 -21.75 3.36
CA HIS A 473 1.71 -20.60 2.61
C HIS A 473 2.98 -20.06 3.27
N ILE A 474 3.00 -19.96 4.61
CA ILE A 474 4.19 -19.56 5.38
C ILE A 474 5.37 -20.53 5.15
N ASP A 475 5.12 -21.84 5.02
CA ASP A 475 6.17 -22.84 4.79
C ASP A 475 6.60 -22.92 3.31
N ASP A 476 5.69 -22.76 2.35
CA ASP A 476 5.99 -22.64 0.92
C ASP A 476 6.93 -21.42 0.68
N ILE A 477 6.61 -20.27 1.29
CA ILE A 477 7.45 -19.03 1.24
C ILE A 477 8.84 -19.27 1.85
N LYS A 478 8.95 -20.04 2.94
CA LYS A 478 10.26 -20.40 3.51
C LYS A 478 11.07 -21.28 2.55
N GLU A 479 10.43 -22.15 1.77
CA GLU A 479 11.15 -22.98 0.78
C GLU A 479 11.70 -22.12 -0.36
N GLU A 480 10.90 -21.21 -0.91
CA GLU A 480 11.33 -20.26 -1.95
C GLU A 480 12.49 -19.36 -1.49
N ILE A 481 12.38 -18.76 -0.30
CA ILE A 481 13.46 -17.95 0.30
C ILE A 481 14.76 -18.75 0.45
N ASN A 482 14.67 -20.06 0.75
CA ASN A 482 15.85 -20.91 0.86
C ASN A 482 16.39 -21.38 -0.50
N LYS A 483 15.58 -21.52 -1.55
CA LYS A 483 16.07 -21.71 -2.94
C LYS A 483 16.85 -20.48 -3.40
N ILE A 484 16.26 -19.30 -3.29
CA ILE A 484 16.88 -18.01 -3.68
C ILE A 484 18.24 -17.80 -2.96
N LYS A 485 18.34 -18.19 -1.68
CA LYS A 485 19.60 -18.14 -0.91
C LYS A 485 20.68 -19.13 -1.36
N ASN A 486 20.30 -20.24 -1.98
CA ASN A 486 21.23 -21.33 -2.35
C ASN A 486 21.64 -21.29 -3.83
N GLU A 487 20.85 -20.65 -4.70
CA GLU A 487 21.09 -20.65 -6.16
C GLU A 487 21.91 -19.44 -6.65
N PHE A 488 22.09 -18.38 -5.84
CA PHE A 488 22.87 -17.19 -6.20
C PHE A 488 24.28 -17.15 -5.58
N PRO A 489 25.32 -16.70 -6.31
CA PRO A 489 26.69 -16.62 -5.80
C PRO A 489 26.93 -15.35 -4.95
N PHE A 490 26.62 -15.41 -3.65
CA PHE A 490 26.73 -14.29 -2.71
C PHE A 490 28.17 -13.81 -2.37
N GLU A 491 29.22 -14.21 -3.09
CA GLU A 491 30.62 -13.99 -2.67
C GLU A 491 31.11 -12.51 -2.71
N TYR A 492 30.31 -11.58 -3.23
CA TYR A 492 30.55 -10.13 -3.22
C TYR A 492 29.61 -9.36 -2.27
N ILE A 493 28.73 -10.08 -1.55
CA ILE A 493 27.76 -9.49 -0.62
C ILE A 493 28.14 -9.89 0.81
N LYS A 494 28.34 -8.88 1.65
CA LYS A 494 28.71 -9.04 3.07
C LYS A 494 27.78 -8.19 3.91
N ASN A 495 27.15 -8.79 4.93
CA ASN A 495 26.16 -8.16 5.80
C ASN A 495 25.04 -7.40 5.02
N GLY A 496 24.61 -7.94 3.86
CA GLY A 496 23.54 -7.36 3.05
C GLY A 496 23.92 -6.14 2.20
N GLN A 497 25.18 -5.71 2.18
CA GLN A 497 25.71 -4.70 1.27
C GLN A 497 26.72 -5.32 0.30
N ILE A 498 26.96 -4.66 -0.85
CA ILE A 498 28.09 -5.00 -1.72
C ILE A 498 29.39 -4.60 -1.02
N ASP A 499 30.37 -5.50 -1.04
CA ASP A 499 31.73 -5.22 -0.57
C ASP A 499 32.45 -4.33 -1.62
N PHE A 500 32.15 -3.02 -1.57
CA PHE A 500 32.68 -2.04 -2.52
C PHE A 500 34.19 -1.82 -2.40
N GLU A 501 34.81 -2.15 -1.26
CA GLU A 501 36.27 -2.16 -1.12
C GLU A 501 36.86 -3.34 -1.90
N LYS A 502 36.35 -4.56 -1.69
CA LYS A 502 36.71 -5.74 -2.48
C LYS A 502 36.48 -5.50 -3.98
N LEU A 503 35.35 -4.91 -4.38
CA LEU A 503 35.04 -4.63 -5.79
C LEU A 503 36.01 -3.61 -6.43
N ASN A 504 36.38 -2.54 -5.71
CA ASN A 504 37.37 -1.56 -6.17
C ASN A 504 38.76 -2.17 -6.32
N ASP A 505 39.19 -2.97 -5.34
CA ASP A 505 40.49 -3.64 -5.34
C ASP A 505 40.55 -4.77 -6.38
N ASP A 506 39.45 -5.50 -6.61
CA ASP A 506 39.45 -6.64 -7.52
C ASP A 506 39.37 -6.29 -9.01
N TYR A 507 38.65 -5.22 -9.39
CA TYR A 507 38.44 -4.90 -10.81
C TYR A 507 38.86 -3.47 -11.17
N ILE A 508 38.27 -2.43 -10.58
CA ILE A 508 38.45 -1.03 -11.04
C ILE A 508 39.93 -0.60 -10.97
N LYS A 509 40.61 -0.81 -9.84
CA LYS A 509 42.04 -0.49 -9.69
C LYS A 509 42.91 -1.35 -10.63
N LYS A 510 42.55 -2.62 -10.85
CA LYS A 510 43.31 -3.52 -11.75
C LYS A 510 43.14 -3.15 -13.23
N ILE A 511 41.96 -2.71 -13.67
CA ILE A 511 41.71 -2.20 -15.03
C ILE A 511 42.62 -0.99 -15.33
N ILE A 512 42.69 -0.03 -14.41
CA ILE A 512 43.54 1.17 -14.56
C ILE A 512 45.02 0.77 -14.67
N ASN A 513 45.49 -0.13 -13.80
CA ASN A 513 46.86 -0.63 -13.84
C ASN A 513 47.17 -1.42 -15.12
N LEU A 514 46.25 -2.26 -15.61
CA LEU A 514 46.39 -2.97 -16.88
C LEU A 514 46.50 -1.99 -18.07
N LYS A 515 45.65 -0.96 -18.15
CA LYS A 515 45.73 0.07 -19.20
C LYS A 515 47.10 0.77 -19.20
N ALA A 516 47.62 1.10 -18.00
CA ALA A 516 48.94 1.71 -17.85
C ALA A 516 50.10 0.76 -18.23
N ASP A 517 49.99 -0.55 -17.95
CA ASP A 517 51.01 -1.54 -18.31
C ASP A 517 50.98 -1.91 -19.81
N ILE A 518 49.80 -1.92 -20.43
CA ILE A 518 49.63 -2.10 -21.89
C ILE A 518 50.41 -0.99 -22.63
N ALA A 519 50.18 0.28 -22.28
CA ALA A 519 50.87 1.41 -22.90
C ALA A 519 52.40 1.33 -22.79
N LYS A 520 52.94 0.83 -21.66
CA LYS A 520 54.39 0.61 -21.49
C LYS A 520 54.96 -0.49 -22.39
N VAL A 521 54.17 -1.51 -22.72
CA VAL A 521 54.60 -2.58 -23.63
C VAL A 521 54.48 -2.13 -25.09
N GLU A 522 53.41 -1.42 -25.43
CA GLU A 522 53.21 -0.85 -26.78
C GLU A 522 54.34 0.14 -27.12
N PHE A 523 54.68 1.06 -26.22
CA PHE A 523 55.82 1.97 -26.39
C PHE A 523 57.17 1.24 -26.63
N ARG A 524 57.46 0.16 -25.87
CA ARG A 524 58.68 -0.64 -26.08
C ARG A 524 58.67 -1.44 -27.39
N LEU A 525 57.50 -1.76 -27.93
CA LEU A 525 57.35 -2.38 -29.25
C LEU A 525 57.54 -1.34 -30.36
N GLU A 526 57.10 -0.10 -30.17
CA GLU A 526 57.32 1.03 -31.09
C GLU A 526 58.80 1.43 -31.15
N GLU A 527 59.50 1.58 -30.01
CA GLU A 527 60.96 1.83 -29.96
C GLU A 527 61.80 0.72 -30.65
N ARG A 528 61.19 -0.45 -30.89
CA ARG A 528 61.81 -1.62 -31.50
C ARG A 528 61.25 -1.98 -32.87
N ALA A 529 60.27 -1.24 -33.37
CA ALA A 529 59.87 -1.34 -34.76
C ALA A 529 61.09 -0.96 -35.63
N PRO A 530 61.42 -1.73 -36.68
CA PRO A 530 62.61 -1.45 -37.48
C PRO A 530 62.49 -0.04 -38.10
N ILE A 531 63.50 0.79 -37.89
CA ILE A 531 63.56 2.18 -38.39
C ILE A 531 63.87 2.16 -39.90
N SER A 532 62.89 1.69 -40.69
CA SER A 532 62.92 1.59 -42.14
C SER A 532 61.51 1.35 -42.68
N GLY A 533 60.87 2.35 -43.29
CA GLY A 533 59.67 2.15 -44.12
C GLY A 533 58.43 3.00 -43.83
N LEU A 534 58.48 4.01 -42.95
CA LEU A 534 57.33 4.90 -42.68
C LEU A 534 57.40 6.27 -43.40
N GLU A 535 57.94 6.27 -44.63
CA GLU A 535 57.78 7.35 -45.62
C GLU A 535 57.48 6.75 -47.02
N SER A 536 56.35 6.03 -47.14
CA SER A 536 55.71 5.68 -48.42
C SER A 536 54.23 5.34 -48.24
#